data_AF-A0A950HSQ2-F1
#
_entry.id   AF-A0A950HSQ2-F1
#
_cell.length_a   1.000
_cell.length_b   1.000
_cell.length_c   1.000
_cell.angle_alpha   90.00
_cell.angle_beta   90.00
_cell.angle_gamma   90.00
#
_symmetry.space_group_name_H-M   'P 1'
#
loop_
_entity.id
_entity.type
_entity.pdbx_description
1 polymer ?
#
loop_
_entity_poly.entity_id
_entity_poly.type
_entity_poly.pdbx_seq_one_letter_code
_entity_poly.pdbx_strand_id
1 'polypeptide(L)'
;MLKEIIRSCGNASVAEAAVRSIGVGFAQSVESAARSRGLRLGQYVSGAVRSFDREASPEAREALLKAIRRTDQPILAGLRFILDRSLEDEPEDGWKARGVGGRKRAMFANCCYMA
;
A
#
# COMPACT_ATOMS: atom_id res chain seq x y z
N MET A 1 7.35 13.83 -5.65
CA MET A 1 6.06 13.11 -5.50
C MET A 1 6.16 11.90 -4.59
N LEU A 2 6.77 10.77 -5.00
CA LEU A 2 6.79 9.53 -4.20
C LEU A 2 7.35 9.73 -2.78
N LYS A 3 8.49 10.44 -2.67
CA LYS A 3 9.11 10.78 -1.38
C LYS A 3 8.21 11.61 -0.45
N GLU A 4 7.26 12.38 -0.99
CA GLU A 4 6.32 13.18 -0.18
C GLU A 4 5.18 12.33 0.36
N ILE A 5 4.67 11.41 -0.45
CA ILE A 5 3.67 10.40 -0.01
C ILE A 5 4.26 9.56 1.12
N ILE A 6 5.51 9.12 0.97
CA ILE A 6 6.21 8.33 1.99
C ILE A 6 6.48 9.17 3.25
N ARG A 7 6.85 10.45 3.09
CA ARG A 7 7.08 11.35 4.23
C ARG A 7 5.81 11.59 5.04
N SER A 8 4.67 11.82 4.39
CA SER A 8 3.40 12.08 5.08
C SER A 8 2.76 10.78 5.59
N CYS A 9 2.59 9.78 4.75
CA CYS A 9 1.88 8.53 5.09
C CYS A 9 2.79 7.49 5.80
N GLY A 10 4.07 7.80 6.02
CA GLY A 10 4.97 6.98 6.85
C GLY A 10 4.73 7.13 8.36
N ASN A 11 3.91 8.10 8.78
CA ASN A 11 3.43 8.25 10.15
C ASN A 11 2.04 7.62 10.28
N ALA A 12 1.86 6.72 11.25
CA ALA A 12 0.62 5.96 11.42
C ALA A 12 -0.64 6.84 11.60
N SER A 13 -0.55 7.95 12.33
CA SER A 13 -1.71 8.85 12.55
C SER A 13 -2.10 9.59 11.27
N VAL A 14 -1.12 10.03 10.48
CA VAL A 14 -1.36 10.69 9.19
C VAL A 14 -1.86 9.69 8.16
N ALA A 15 -1.31 8.48 8.17
CA ALA A 15 -1.72 7.38 7.31
C ALA A 15 -3.19 7.00 7.55
N GLU A 16 -3.60 6.89 8.81
CA GLU A 16 -4.98 6.61 9.19
C GLU A 16 -5.93 7.73 8.73
N ALA A 17 -5.58 8.99 8.99
CA ALA A 17 -6.38 10.13 8.55
C ALA A 17 -6.51 10.16 7.00
N ALA A 18 -5.41 9.92 6.29
CA ALA A 18 -5.40 9.90 4.83
C ALA A 18 -6.29 8.79 4.24
N VAL A 19 -6.27 7.59 4.84
CA VAL A 19 -7.16 6.50 4.41
C VAL A 19 -8.63 6.82 4.68
N ARG A 20 -8.95 7.44 5.83
CA ARG A 20 -10.31 7.91 6.09
C ARG A 20 -10.76 8.99 5.11
N SER A 21 -9.84 9.86 4.66
CA SER A 21 -10.12 10.87 3.63
C SER A 21 -10.33 10.29 2.23
N ILE A 22 -9.79 9.10 1.92
CA ILE A 22 -10.10 8.39 0.66
C ILE A 22 -11.55 7.92 0.65
N GLY A 23 -12.07 7.53 1.83
CA GLY A 23 -13.48 7.17 2.00
C GLY A 23 -13.66 6.11 3.09
N VAL A 24 -14.80 6.18 3.78
CA VAL A 24 -15.15 5.29 4.89
C VAL A 24 -15.20 3.81 4.51
N GLY A 25 -15.74 3.46 3.33
CA GLY A 25 -15.78 2.06 2.87
C GLY A 25 -14.38 1.49 2.61
N PHE A 26 -13.51 2.28 1.99
CA PHE A 26 -12.12 1.87 1.76
C PHE A 26 -11.36 1.71 3.08
N ALA A 27 -11.56 2.63 4.02
CA ALA A 27 -10.96 2.55 5.34
C ALA A 27 -11.37 1.28 6.11
N GLN A 28 -12.63 0.85 5.99
CA GLN A 28 -13.11 -0.38 6.62
C GLN A 28 -12.48 -1.64 6.03
N SER A 29 -12.30 -1.71 4.70
CA SER A 29 -11.62 -2.83 4.06
C SER A 29 -10.16 -2.94 4.52
N VAL A 30 -9.45 -1.82 4.53
CA VAL A 30 -8.05 -1.76 4.98
C VAL A 30 -7.95 -2.05 6.48
N GLU A 31 -8.91 -1.57 7.29
CA GLU A 31 -8.95 -1.87 8.73
C GLU A 31 -9.19 -3.36 8.98
N SER A 32 -10.05 -4.00 8.20
CA SER A 32 -10.31 -5.45 8.29
C SER A 32 -9.05 -6.26 7.99
N ALA A 33 -8.31 -5.89 6.95
CA ALA A 33 -7.02 -6.49 6.61
C ALA A 33 -5.93 -6.21 7.66
N ALA A 34 -5.95 -5.02 8.29
CA ALA A 34 -5.05 -4.71 9.39
C ALA A 34 -5.35 -5.55 10.64
N ARG A 35 -6.64 -5.70 10.99
CA ARG A 35 -7.10 -6.46 12.16
C ARG A 35 -6.83 -7.95 12.04
N SER A 36 -6.98 -8.55 10.84
CA SER A 36 -6.63 -9.96 10.63
C SER A 36 -5.14 -10.23 10.91
N ARG A 37 -4.30 -9.19 10.89
CA ARG A 37 -2.85 -9.24 11.17
C ARG A 37 -2.49 -8.74 12.58
N GLY A 38 -3.47 -8.44 13.42
CA GLY A 38 -3.26 -7.88 14.76
C GLY A 38 -2.68 -6.47 14.76
N LEU A 39 -2.82 -5.73 13.65
CA LEU A 39 -2.30 -4.38 13.48
C LEU A 39 -3.40 -3.32 13.55
N ARG A 40 -3.03 -2.12 13.98
CA ARG A 40 -3.89 -0.94 13.82
C ARG A 40 -3.82 -0.42 12.39
N LEU A 41 -4.90 0.18 11.91
CA LEU A 41 -5.02 0.74 10.56
C LEU A 41 -3.81 1.61 10.17
N GLY A 42 -3.43 2.59 10.99
CA GLY A 42 -2.26 3.42 10.73
C GLY A 42 -0.93 2.66 10.65
N GLN A 43 -0.75 1.60 11.44
CA GLN A 43 0.46 0.77 11.43
C GLN A 43 0.55 -0.07 10.15
N TYR A 44 -0.59 -0.63 9.73
CA TYR A 44 -0.70 -1.38 8.49
C TYR A 44 -0.35 -0.51 7.29
N VAL A 45 -0.98 0.66 7.19
CA VAL A 45 -0.82 1.58 6.06
C VAL A 45 0.60 2.14 6.00
N SER A 46 1.16 2.59 7.13
CA SER A 46 2.54 3.07 7.17
C SER A 46 3.57 1.96 6.88
N GLY A 47 3.27 0.72 7.26
CA GLY A 47 4.05 -0.46 6.89
C GLY A 47 4.04 -0.69 5.38
N ALA A 48 2.87 -0.72 4.76
CA ALA A 48 2.71 -0.90 3.32
C ALA A 48 3.45 0.18 2.51
N VAL A 49 3.34 1.45 2.91
CA VAL A 49 4.05 2.56 2.26
C VAL A 49 5.56 2.43 2.38
N ARG A 50 6.08 2.00 3.53
CA ARG A 50 7.53 1.78 3.75
C ARG A 50 8.05 0.58 2.98
N SER A 51 7.29 -0.52 2.93
CA SER A 51 7.63 -1.69 2.12
C SER A 51 7.66 -1.33 0.64
N PHE A 52 6.67 -0.58 0.15
CA PHE A 52 6.67 -0.09 -1.23
C PHE A 52 7.90 0.79 -1.52
N ASP A 53 8.28 1.71 -0.64
CA ASP A 53 9.49 2.51 -0.84
C ASP A 53 10.76 1.66 -0.92
N ARG A 54 10.86 0.59 -0.13
CA ARG A 54 12.06 -0.25 -0.08
C ARG A 54 12.11 -1.30 -1.18
N GLU A 55 10.97 -1.81 -1.61
CA GLU A 55 10.87 -3.05 -2.37
C GLU A 55 10.20 -2.88 -3.75
N ALA A 56 9.52 -1.76 -4.01
CA ALA A 56 8.84 -1.56 -5.28
C ALA A 56 9.81 -1.52 -6.46
N SER A 57 9.52 -2.35 -7.46
CA SER A 57 10.25 -2.40 -8.72
C SER A 57 10.13 -1.08 -9.48
N PRO A 58 11.05 -0.80 -10.43
CA PRO A 58 10.96 0.37 -11.31
C PRO A 58 9.60 0.48 -12.02
N GLU A 59 9.03 -0.65 -12.45
CA GLU A 59 7.74 -0.72 -13.13
C GLU A 59 6.59 -0.37 -12.18
N ALA A 60 6.62 -0.88 -10.94
CA ALA A 60 5.63 -0.54 -9.92
C ALA A 60 5.68 0.96 -9.54
N ARG A 61 6.89 1.53 -9.48
CA ARG A 61 7.10 2.97 -9.26
C ARG A 61 6.58 3.79 -10.43
N GLU A 62 6.81 3.36 -11.67
CA GLU A 62 6.30 4.04 -12.85
C GLU A 62 4.77 3.98 -12.94
N ALA A 63 4.17 2.83 -12.61
CA ALA A 63 2.71 2.68 -12.55
C ALA A 63 2.09 3.62 -11.51
N LEU A 64 2.72 3.75 -10.34
CA LEU A 64 2.33 4.72 -9.32
C LEU A 64 2.44 6.16 -9.84
N LEU A 65 3.54 6.52 -10.51
CA LEU A 65 3.71 7.85 -11.11
C LEU A 65 2.67 8.15 -12.19
N LYS A 66 2.22 7.14 -12.95
CA LYS A 66 1.12 7.26 -13.92
C LYS A 66 -0.22 7.46 -13.22
N ALA A 67 -0.50 6.69 -12.15
CA ALA A 67 -1.73 6.79 -11.37
C ALA A 67 -1.93 8.19 -10.74
N ILE A 68 -0.84 8.84 -10.30
CA ILE A 68 -0.90 10.16 -9.67
C ILE A 68 -0.83 11.34 -10.66
N ARG A 69 -0.48 11.12 -11.93
CA ARG A 69 -0.15 12.20 -12.89
C ARG A 69 -1.36 13.03 -13.37
N ARG A 70 -2.60 12.60 -13.09
CA ARG A 70 -3.84 13.24 -13.58
C ARG A 70 -4.92 13.31 -12.51
N THR A 71 -4.53 13.50 -11.25
CA THR A 71 -5.49 13.58 -10.15
C THR A 71 -5.21 14.81 -9.31
N ASP A 72 -6.26 15.49 -8.87
CA ASP A 72 -6.19 16.65 -7.99
C ASP A 72 -5.64 16.31 -6.60
N GLN A 73 -5.66 15.03 -6.22
CA GLN A 73 -5.20 14.56 -4.91
C GLN A 73 -4.14 13.46 -5.04
N PRO A 74 -2.94 13.78 -5.55
CA PRO A 74 -1.90 12.81 -5.89
C PRO A 74 -1.40 12.00 -4.68
N ILE A 75 -1.48 12.56 -3.46
CA ILE A 75 -1.12 11.86 -2.23
C ILE A 75 -2.12 10.73 -1.95
N LEU A 76 -3.43 11.02 -2.04
CA LEU A 76 -4.48 10.04 -1.77
C LEU A 76 -4.56 8.97 -2.87
N ALA A 77 -4.43 9.38 -4.13
CA ALA A 77 -4.40 8.45 -5.25
C ALA A 77 -3.21 7.49 -5.16
N GLY A 78 -2.03 8.01 -4.79
CA GLY A 78 -0.86 7.16 -4.60
C GLY A 78 -0.97 6.24 -3.39
N LEU A 79 -1.56 6.71 -2.28
CA LEU A 79 -1.82 5.88 -1.11
C LEU A 79 -2.80 4.74 -1.42
N ARG A 80 -3.88 5.05 -2.15
CA ARG A 80 -4.84 4.05 -2.62
C ARG A 80 -4.15 2.99 -3.48
N PHE A 81 -3.34 3.39 -4.45
CA PHE A 81 -2.60 2.47 -5.32
C PHE A 81 -1.69 1.50 -4.54
N ILE A 82 -0.98 2.01 -3.54
CA ILE A 82 -0.08 1.18 -2.70
C ILE A 82 -0.90 0.17 -1.88
N LEU A 83 -2.03 0.60 -1.33
CA LEU A 83 -2.89 -0.24 -0.51
C LEU A 83 -3.66 -1.28 -1.31
N ASP A 84 -4.16 -0.94 -2.50
CA ASP A 84 -4.82 -1.88 -3.43
C ASP A 84 -3.88 -3.06 -3.71
N ARG A 85 -2.65 -2.77 -4.15
CA ARG A 85 -1.63 -3.79 -4.41
C ARG A 85 -1.30 -4.62 -3.16
N SER A 86 -1.26 -4.00 -1.98
CA SER A 86 -0.97 -4.71 -0.73
C SER A 86 -2.13 -5.61 -0.27
N LEU A 87 -3.34 -5.39 -0.79
CA LEU A 87 -4.52 -6.24 -0.58
C LEU A 87 -4.65 -7.32 -1.67
N GLU A 88 -4.11 -7.08 -2.87
CA GLU A 88 -4.07 -8.04 -3.98
C GLU A 88 -2.92 -9.05 -3.84
N ASP A 89 -1.75 -8.63 -3.32
CA ASP A 89 -0.58 -9.48 -3.05
C ASP A 89 -0.78 -10.42 -1.84
N GLU A 90 -2.00 -10.92 -1.58
CA GLU A 90 -2.34 -11.80 -0.46
C GLU A 90 -2.24 -13.31 -0.83
N PRO A 91 -1.10 -13.98 -0.57
CA PRO A 91 -1.08 -15.41 -0.27
C PRO A 91 -1.47 -15.63 1.21
N GLU A 92 -2.12 -16.76 1.50
CA GLU A 92 -2.77 -17.11 2.78
C GLU A 92 -1.84 -17.25 4.01
N ASP A 93 -0.59 -16.76 3.97
CA ASP A 93 0.43 -17.02 4.98
C ASP A 93 1.08 -15.74 5.54
N GLY A 94 0.36 -15.08 6.46
CA GLY A 94 0.95 -14.34 7.59
C GLY A 94 1.90 -13.18 7.28
N TRP A 95 1.40 -11.95 7.42
CA TRP A 95 2.19 -10.73 7.57
C TRP A 95 3.13 -10.82 8.78
N LYS A 96 4.32 -11.39 8.59
CA LYS A 96 5.43 -11.27 9.53
C LYS A 96 6.13 -9.95 9.25
N ALA A 97 6.02 -9.03 10.21
CA ALA A 97 6.96 -7.92 10.34
C ALA A 97 8.38 -8.48 10.45
N ARG A 98 9.08 -8.59 9.31
CA ARG A 98 10.49 -8.97 9.26
C ARG A 98 11.27 -7.83 8.62
N GLY A 99 12.02 -7.15 9.47
CA GLY A 99 13.30 -6.61 9.03
C GLY A 99 14.20 -7.73 8.51
N VAL A 100 15.32 -7.32 7.91
CA VAL A 100 16.42 -8.14 7.37
C VAL A 100 16.23 -8.55 5.90
N GLY A 101 17.20 -8.14 5.09
CA GLY A 101 17.17 -8.26 3.63
C GLY A 101 17.30 -9.67 3.08
N GLY A 102 17.16 -9.73 1.75
CA GLY A 102 17.55 -10.87 0.94
C GLY A 102 16.52 -11.99 0.87
N ARG A 103 15.68 -11.99 -0.16
CA ARG A 103 15.93 -12.78 -1.39
C ARG A 103 14.74 -12.66 -2.34
N LYS A 104 15.10 -12.44 -3.60
CA LYS A 104 14.28 -12.49 -4.81
C LYS A 104 13.24 -13.62 -4.73
N ARG A 105 11.96 -13.29 -4.95
CA ARG A 105 11.08 -14.13 -5.75
C ARG A 105 10.23 -13.23 -6.64
N ALA A 106 10.63 -13.20 -7.90
CA ALA A 106 9.73 -12.91 -8.99
C ALA A 106 8.57 -13.91 -8.92
N MET A 107 7.34 -13.41 -8.86
CA MET A 107 6.19 -14.12 -9.39
C MET A 107 5.13 -13.07 -9.72
N PHE A 108 5.23 -12.54 -10.93
CA PHE A 108 4.08 -12.01 -11.65
C PHE A 108 3.09 -13.18 -11.79
N ALA A 109 2.20 -13.34 -10.81
CA ALA A 109 1.07 -14.25 -10.90
C ALA A 109 -0.08 -13.47 -11.53
N ASN A 110 -0.13 -13.62 -12.85
CA ASN A 110 -1.27 -13.42 -13.73
C ASN A 110 -2.59 -13.82 -13.04
N CYS A 111 -3.54 -12.91 -12.94
CA CYS A 111 -4.96 -13.27 -12.88
C CYS A 111 -5.84 -12.16 -13.47
N CYS A 112 -6.07 -12.30 -14.79
CA CYS A 112 -7.40 -12.30 -15.39
C CYS A 112 -8.41 -11.23 -14.93
N TYR A 113 -8.33 -10.04 -15.53
CA TYR A 113 -9.50 -9.19 -15.78
C TYR A 113 -10.15 -9.63 -17.10
N MET A 114 -11.01 -10.65 -17.06
CA MET A 114 -11.99 -10.94 -18.12
C MET A 114 -13.03 -11.92 -17.58
N ALA A 115 -14.19 -11.39 -17.19
CA ALA A 115 -15.47 -12.06 -17.22
C ALA A 115 -16.51 -11.01 -17.64
#